data_AF-G0WEH0-F1
#
_entry.id   AF-G0WEH0-F1
#
_cell.length_a   1.000
_cell.length_b   1.000
_cell.length_c   1.000
_cell.angle_alpha   90.00
_cell.angle_beta   90.00
_cell.angle_gamma   90.00
#
_symmetry.space_group_name_H-M   'P 1'
#
loop_
_entity.id
_entity.type
_entity.pdbx_description
1 polymer ?
#
loop_
_entity_poly.entity_id
_entity_poly.type
_entity_poly.pdbx_seq_one_letter_code
_entity_poly.pdbx_strand_id
1 'polypeptide(L)'
;MNILNRHLFQKVKYRWFSTINGRDIQIYKKAKEWMENLSPATIPLDTFQVRFDRSSGPGGQKVNKTSSKCTMTLRNLRDCQLIPFEIKKLIIEKPLRHYKKTTDSIVIQSDTFRSREKNKQLCLNKLIEEIKNVCSFPSETAPSTLKNGMKSKGVVTKEGYDKRN
;
A
#
# COMPACT_ATOMS: atom_id res chain seq x y z
N MET A 1 -3.85 -30.27 -24.63
CA MET A 1 -3.55 -30.26 -23.18
C MET A 1 -3.30 -28.82 -22.75
N ASN A 2 -4.34 -28.18 -22.23
CA ASN A 2 -4.33 -26.83 -21.65
C ASN A 2 -3.50 -26.81 -20.38
N ILE A 3 -2.60 -25.82 -20.18
CA ILE A 3 -2.65 -24.79 -19.12
C ILE A 3 -1.68 -23.65 -19.51
N LEU A 4 -2.14 -22.61 -20.22
CA LEU A 4 -1.47 -21.30 -20.27
C LEU A 4 -2.20 -20.34 -19.33
N ASN A 5 -1.91 -20.42 -18.03
CA ASN A 5 -2.29 -19.38 -17.07
C ASN A 5 -1.20 -18.31 -17.02
N ARG A 6 -1.08 -17.55 -18.11
CA ARG A 6 -0.45 -16.24 -18.14
C ARG A 6 -1.50 -15.26 -18.61
N HIS A 7 -2.39 -14.77 -17.75
CA HIS A 7 -3.12 -13.51 -17.94
C HIS A 7 -3.93 -13.24 -16.68
N LEU A 8 -3.40 -12.38 -15.80
CA LEU A 8 -4.19 -11.53 -14.89
C LEU A 8 -3.32 -10.46 -14.20
N PHE A 9 -2.25 -9.97 -14.86
CA PHE A 9 -1.71 -8.63 -14.57
C PHE A 9 -2.43 -7.63 -15.47
N GLN A 10 -3.76 -7.60 -15.40
CA GLN A 10 -4.55 -6.59 -16.10
C GLN A 10 -4.63 -5.33 -15.24
N LYS A 11 -4.03 -4.26 -15.79
CA LYS A 11 -4.49 -2.86 -15.73
C LYS A 11 -5.27 -2.47 -14.47
N VAL A 12 -4.56 -1.98 -13.45
CA VAL A 12 -5.14 -0.96 -12.55
C VAL A 12 -4.15 0.19 -12.38
N LYS A 13 -3.70 0.72 -13.52
CA LYS A 13 -3.00 2.00 -13.58
C LYS A 13 -4.05 3.11 -13.51
N TYR A 14 -4.08 3.79 -12.37
CA TYR A 14 -4.73 5.08 -12.15
C TYR A 14 -6.26 5.07 -12.19
N ARG A 15 -6.89 4.74 -11.05
CA ARG A 15 -8.29 5.10 -10.76
C ARG A 15 -8.39 6.25 -9.75
N TRP A 16 -7.41 7.15 -9.79
CA TRP A 16 -7.55 8.49 -9.23
C TRP A 16 -8.39 9.32 -10.22
N PHE A 17 -9.69 9.05 -10.27
CA PHE A 17 -10.77 9.88 -10.82
C PHE A 17 -10.79 10.19 -12.34
N SER A 18 -11.88 9.79 -13.01
CA SER A 18 -12.22 10.19 -14.39
C SER A 18 -13.01 11.51 -14.48
N THR A 19 -13.11 12.28 -13.39
CA THR A 19 -13.79 13.59 -13.35
C THR A 19 -13.28 14.36 -12.14
N ILE A 20 -12.58 15.48 -12.32
CA ILE A 20 -11.90 16.22 -11.23
C ILE A 20 -12.62 17.55 -10.98
N ASN A 21 -13.28 17.70 -9.82
CA ASN A 21 -13.71 19.00 -9.30
C ASN A 21 -12.59 19.60 -8.41
N GLY A 22 -12.62 20.91 -8.13
CA GLY A 22 -11.59 21.59 -7.32
C GLY A 22 -11.41 21.04 -5.88
N ARG A 23 -12.46 20.45 -5.29
CA ARG A 23 -12.37 19.76 -3.98
C ARG A 23 -11.51 18.50 -4.04
N ASP A 24 -11.54 17.79 -5.16
CA ASP A 24 -10.80 16.52 -5.34
C ASP A 24 -9.27 16.77 -5.40
N ILE A 25 -8.86 17.95 -5.87
CA ILE A 25 -7.45 18.38 -5.95
C ILE A 25 -6.85 18.59 -4.55
N GLN A 26 -7.58 19.25 -3.65
CA GLN A 26 -7.09 19.51 -2.29
C GLN A 26 -6.98 18.22 -1.48
N ILE A 27 -7.97 17.33 -1.65
CA ILE A 27 -7.98 16.00 -1.05
C ILE A 27 -6.78 15.18 -1.54
N TYR A 28 -6.52 15.19 -2.85
CA TYR A 28 -5.34 14.57 -3.45
C TYR A 28 -4.04 15.08 -2.84
N LYS A 29 -3.88 16.41 -2.75
CA LYS A 29 -2.67 17.03 -2.23
C LYS A 29 -2.39 16.61 -0.78
N LYS A 30 -3.43 16.62 0.07
CA LYS A 30 -3.33 16.15 1.47
C LYS A 30 -2.94 14.68 1.58
N ALA A 31 -3.53 13.82 0.76
CA ALA A 31 -3.20 12.39 0.76
C ALA A 31 -1.77 12.14 0.26
N LYS A 32 -1.31 12.88 -0.76
CA LYS A 32 0.08 12.82 -1.26
C LYS A 32 1.08 13.26 -0.19
N GLU A 33 0.82 14.40 0.46
CA GLU A 33 1.68 14.92 1.53
C GLU A 33 1.76 13.95 2.72
N TRP A 34 0.65 13.34 3.12
CA TRP A 34 0.66 12.30 4.16
C TRP A 34 1.53 11.09 3.76
N MET A 35 1.48 10.67 2.50
CA MET A 35 2.31 9.55 2.01
C MET A 35 3.80 9.87 1.96
N GLU A 36 4.16 11.11 1.59
CA GLU A 36 5.55 11.58 1.58
C GLU A 36 6.10 11.66 3.01
N ASN A 37 5.29 12.12 3.96
CA ASN A 37 5.63 12.20 5.38
C ASN A 37 5.49 10.87 6.13
N LEU A 38 5.02 9.80 5.47
CA LEU A 38 4.83 8.48 6.08
C LEU A 38 6.19 7.83 6.36
N SER A 39 6.63 7.95 7.61
CA SER A 39 7.86 7.39 8.15
C SER A 39 7.59 6.66 9.48
N PRO A 40 8.47 5.72 9.91
CA PRO A 40 8.32 5.05 11.19
C PRO A 40 8.32 6.02 12.39
N ALA A 41 8.92 7.20 12.25
CA ALA A 41 9.00 8.22 13.31
C ALA A 41 7.72 9.05 13.41
N THR A 42 6.99 9.23 12.31
CA THR A 42 5.74 10.01 12.27
C THR A 42 4.55 9.23 12.82
N ILE A 43 4.65 7.89 12.90
CA ILE A 43 3.53 7.02 13.25
C ILE A 43 3.44 6.84 14.78
N PRO A 44 2.35 7.28 15.44
CA PRO A 44 2.11 7.06 16.87
C PRO A 44 1.92 5.56 17.16
N LEU A 45 2.84 5.00 17.95
CA LEU A 45 2.87 3.56 18.25
C LEU A 45 1.74 3.11 19.17
N ASP A 46 1.21 4.02 19.97
CA ASP A 46 0.06 3.90 20.85
C ASP A 46 -1.25 3.61 20.09
N THR A 47 -1.32 3.96 18.80
CA THR A 47 -2.48 3.61 17.96
C THR A 47 -2.53 2.11 17.64
N PHE A 48 -1.42 1.39 17.82
CA PHE A 48 -1.32 -0.03 17.50
C PHE A 48 -1.38 -0.89 18.75
N GLN A 49 -2.16 -1.97 18.67
CA GLN A 49 -2.07 -3.04 19.63
C GLN A 49 -0.85 -3.92 19.30
N VAL A 50 0.17 -3.87 20.15
CA VAL A 50 1.39 -4.68 20.01
C VAL A 50 1.34 -5.86 20.98
N ARG A 51 1.51 -7.08 20.45
CA ARG A 51 1.58 -8.32 21.21
C ARG A 51 2.88 -9.05 20.89
N PHE A 52 3.49 -9.65 21.91
CA PHE A 52 4.67 -10.49 21.73
C PHE A 52 4.34 -11.96 21.95
N ASP A 53 4.73 -12.79 21.00
CA ASP A 53 4.50 -14.24 21.02
C ASP A 53 5.84 -14.98 20.85
N ARG A 54 5.81 -16.31 21.01
CA ARG A 54 6.95 -17.16 20.68
C ARG A 54 7.12 -17.22 19.16
N SER A 55 8.36 -17.21 18.69
CA SER A 55 8.67 -17.38 17.27
C SER A 55 8.42 -18.82 16.83
N SER A 56 8.05 -19.00 15.57
CA SER A 56 7.53 -20.26 15.02
C SER A 56 8.63 -21.21 14.51
N GLY A 57 9.89 -20.97 14.89
CA GLY A 57 11.06 -21.62 14.26
C GLY A 57 11.23 -23.12 14.60
N PRO A 58 11.93 -23.90 13.75
CA PRO A 58 12.17 -25.32 13.96
C PRO A 58 12.85 -25.58 15.32
N GLY A 59 12.27 -26.53 16.06
CA GLY A 59 12.51 -26.73 17.48
C GLY A 59 13.95 -27.07 17.86
N GLY A 60 14.44 -26.38 18.88
CA GLY A 60 15.65 -26.71 19.64
C GLY A 60 15.57 -26.07 21.02
N GLN A 61 16.24 -26.64 22.02
CA GLN A 61 16.11 -26.26 23.44
C GLN A 61 16.35 -24.76 23.74
N LYS A 62 16.99 -24.03 22.82
CA LYS A 62 17.30 -22.59 22.95
C LYS A 62 16.30 -21.66 22.23
N VAL A 63 15.49 -22.17 21.31
CA VAL A 63 14.60 -21.36 20.44
C VAL A 63 13.29 -20.97 21.16
N ASN A 64 12.90 -21.69 22.21
CA ASN A 64 11.57 -21.58 22.84
C ASN A 64 11.46 -20.68 24.08
N LYS A 65 12.52 -19.99 24.51
CA LYS A 65 12.49 -19.22 25.78
C LYS A 65 12.10 -17.74 25.64
N THR A 66 12.25 -17.13 24.47
CA THR A 66 12.02 -15.68 24.33
C THR A 66 10.85 -15.39 23.42
N SER A 67 9.82 -14.72 23.94
CA SER A 67 8.71 -14.18 23.15
C SER A 67 9.18 -12.99 22.32
N SER A 68 9.93 -13.25 21.24
CA SER A 68 10.50 -12.21 20.38
C SER A 68 9.60 -11.87 19.19
N LYS A 69 8.68 -12.75 18.78
CA LYS A 69 7.76 -12.49 17.66
C LYS A 69 6.87 -11.32 18.02
N CYS A 70 6.85 -10.30 17.17
CA CYS A 70 5.98 -9.14 17.32
C CYS A 70 4.77 -9.29 16.41
N THR A 71 3.58 -9.13 16.96
CA THR A 71 2.31 -9.00 16.24
C THR A 71 1.78 -7.59 16.48
N MET A 72 1.67 -6.79 15.44
CA MET A 72 1.15 -5.43 15.49
C MET A 72 -0.22 -5.40 14.79
N THR A 73 -1.23 -4.91 15.50
CA THR A 73 -2.61 -4.86 15.01
C THR A 73 -3.14 -3.44 15.04
N LEU A 74 -3.57 -2.94 13.89
CA LEU A 74 -4.39 -1.74 13.77
C LEU A 74 -5.85 -2.17 13.65
N ARG A 75 -6.69 -1.83 14.63
CA ARG A 75 -8.13 -2.14 14.63
C ARG A 75 -8.93 -0.96 14.08
N ASN A 76 -10.16 -1.24 13.64
CA ASN A 76 -11.13 -0.25 13.18
C ASN A 76 -10.52 0.68 12.13
N LEU A 77 -9.99 0.11 11.05
CA LEU A 77 -9.33 0.86 9.99
C LEU A 77 -10.23 2.02 9.51
N ARG A 78 -11.54 1.79 9.35
CA ARG A 78 -12.49 2.81 8.88
C ARG A 78 -12.53 4.05 9.76
N ASP A 79 -12.46 3.87 11.07
CA ASP A 79 -12.58 4.94 12.08
C ASP A 79 -11.22 5.51 12.50
N CYS A 80 -10.13 4.88 12.07
CA CYS A 80 -8.78 5.30 12.39
C CYS A 80 -8.48 6.71 11.86
N GLN A 81 -8.06 7.62 12.75
CA GLN A 81 -7.71 9.01 12.40
C GLN A 81 -6.28 9.16 11.86
N LEU A 82 -5.41 8.18 12.13
CA LEU A 82 -4.02 8.20 11.68
C LEU A 82 -3.91 8.19 10.14
N ILE A 83 -4.83 7.50 9.47
CA ILE A 83 -4.79 7.29 8.02
C ILE A 83 -5.90 8.15 7.38
N PRO A 84 -5.58 9.03 6.41
CA PRO A 84 -6.55 9.81 5.66
C PRO A 84 -7.65 8.93 5.04
N PHE A 85 -8.86 9.48 4.95
CA PHE A 85 -10.04 8.76 4.45
C PHE A 85 -9.84 8.15 3.06
N GLU A 86 -9.12 8.86 2.20
CA GLU A 86 -8.82 8.48 0.83
C GLU A 86 -7.95 7.22 0.78
N ILE A 87 -6.95 7.17 1.64
CA ILE A 87 -6.02 6.05 1.75
C ILE A 87 -6.72 4.84 2.38
N LYS A 88 -7.56 5.08 3.40
CA LYS A 88 -8.44 4.04 3.97
C LYS A 88 -9.34 3.43 2.89
N LYS A 89 -9.98 4.27 2.07
CA LYS A 89 -10.83 3.84 0.96
C LYS A 89 -10.06 2.99 -0.04
N LEU A 90 -8.85 3.41 -0.42
CA LEU A 90 -7.98 2.63 -1.31
C LEU A 90 -7.60 1.28 -0.72
N ILE A 91 -7.24 1.23 0.56
CA ILE A 91 -6.95 -0.03 1.27
C ILE A 91 -8.18 -0.94 1.31
N ILE A 92 -9.39 -0.39 1.46
CA ILE A 92 -10.62 -1.21 1.49
C ILE A 92 -10.97 -1.74 0.09
N GLU A 93 -10.85 -0.91 -0.95
CA GLU A 93 -11.08 -1.29 -2.35
C GLU A 93 -10.03 -2.29 -2.86
N LYS A 94 -8.77 -2.05 -2.52
CA LYS A 94 -7.61 -2.88 -2.83
C LYS A 94 -6.97 -3.35 -1.51
N PRO A 95 -7.49 -4.42 -0.91
CA PRO A 95 -7.04 -4.91 0.38
C PRO A 95 -5.53 -5.19 0.37
N LEU A 96 -4.82 -4.61 1.35
CA LEU A 96 -3.46 -5.03 1.69
C LEU A 96 -3.48 -6.53 1.99
N ARG A 97 -2.37 -7.22 1.73
CA ARG A 97 -2.20 -8.63 2.10
C ARG A 97 -2.53 -8.91 3.58
N HIS A 98 -2.23 -7.94 4.43
CA HIS A 98 -2.36 -8.01 5.88
C HIS A 98 -3.68 -7.46 6.42
N TYR A 99 -4.59 -7.00 5.56
CA TYR A 99 -5.88 -6.48 5.95
C TYR A 99 -6.93 -7.60 6.07
N LYS A 100 -7.56 -7.68 7.24
CA LYS A 100 -8.65 -8.61 7.55
C LYS A 100 -9.98 -7.87 7.50
N LYS A 101 -10.77 -8.17 6.48
CA LYS A 101 -12.11 -7.56 6.26
C LYS A 101 -13.11 -7.89 7.37
N THR A 102 -13.06 -9.10 7.92
CA THR A 102 -14.01 -9.58 8.95
C THR A 102 -13.91 -8.80 10.25
N THR A 103 -12.71 -8.37 10.62
CA THR A 103 -12.44 -7.65 11.88
C THR A 103 -12.05 -6.19 11.65
N ASP A 104 -12.19 -5.68 10.42
CA ASP A 104 -11.78 -4.33 9.98
C ASP A 104 -10.38 -3.94 10.51
N SER A 105 -9.41 -4.85 10.37
CA SER A 105 -8.11 -4.70 11.05
C SER A 105 -6.93 -5.06 10.16
N ILE A 106 -5.80 -4.36 10.30
CA ILE A 106 -4.53 -4.71 9.66
C ILE A 106 -3.65 -5.42 10.69
N VAL A 107 -3.20 -6.64 10.38
CA VAL A 107 -2.38 -7.46 11.27
C VAL A 107 -1.05 -7.80 10.61
N ILE A 108 0.04 -7.28 11.17
CA ILE A 108 1.41 -7.48 10.66
C ILE A 108 2.24 -8.18 11.72
N GLN A 109 3.03 -9.16 11.27
CA GLN A 109 3.85 -9.98 12.15
C GLN A 109 5.30 -10.02 11.69
N SER A 110 6.20 -10.12 12.66
CA SER A 110 7.63 -10.31 12.41
C SER A 110 8.31 -11.08 13.53
N ASP A 111 9.07 -12.10 13.18
CA ASP A 111 9.89 -12.92 14.07
C ASP A 111 11.34 -13.09 13.58
N THR A 112 11.78 -12.20 12.68
CA THR A 112 13.11 -12.26 12.04
C THR A 112 14.26 -12.12 13.03
N PHE A 113 14.13 -11.27 14.04
CA PHE A 113 15.18 -11.00 15.02
C PHE A 113 14.89 -11.67 16.38
N ARG A 114 15.94 -11.84 17.19
CA ARG A 114 15.78 -12.23 18.61
C ARG A 114 15.32 -11.08 19.50
N SER A 115 15.47 -9.84 19.04
CA SER A 115 15.05 -8.64 19.77
C SER A 115 13.60 -8.28 19.48
N ARG A 116 12.81 -8.11 20.53
CA ARG A 116 11.42 -7.62 20.47
C ARG A 116 11.33 -6.27 19.78
N GLU A 117 12.23 -5.34 20.13
CA GLU A 117 12.21 -3.99 19.58
C GLU A 117 12.54 -3.96 18.08
N LYS A 118 13.55 -4.76 17.66
CA LYS A 118 13.87 -4.89 16.22
C LYS A 118 12.70 -5.49 15.43
N ASN A 119 11.99 -6.46 16.00
CA ASN A 119 10.81 -7.03 15.36
C ASN A 119 9.63 -6.05 15.31
N LYS A 120 9.45 -5.21 16.33
CA LYS A 120 8.45 -4.14 16.35
C LYS A 120 8.73 -3.12 15.25
N GLN A 121 9.96 -2.63 15.14
CA GLN A 121 10.39 -1.74 14.06
C GLN A 121 10.17 -2.36 12.68
N LEU A 122 10.49 -3.65 12.54
CA LEU A 122 10.30 -4.35 11.27
C LEU A 122 8.80 -4.49 10.90
N CYS A 123 7.90 -4.65 11.88
CA CYS A 123 6.46 -4.61 11.62
C CYS A 123 5.98 -3.25 11.10
N LEU A 124 6.50 -2.14 11.64
CA LEU A 124 6.19 -0.79 11.15
C LEU A 124 6.69 -0.58 9.72
N ASN A 125 7.92 -0.99 9.44
CA ASN A 125 8.48 -0.86 8.09
C ASN A 125 7.65 -1.64 7.07
N LYS A 126 7.28 -2.89 7.39
CA LYS A 126 6.38 -3.70 6.54
C LYS A 126 5.02 -3.02 6.30
N LEU A 127 4.45 -2.37 7.32
CA LEU A 127 3.19 -1.64 7.17
C LEU A 127 3.33 -0.49 6.18
N ILE A 128 4.38 0.32 6.35
CA ILE A 128 4.64 1.50 5.51
C ILE A 128 4.90 1.08 4.07
N GLU A 129 5.72 0.05 3.85
CA GLU A 129 6.02 -0.49 2.53
C GLU A 129 4.75 -0.99 1.82
N GLU A 130 3.90 -1.76 2.51
CA GLU A 130 2.64 -2.25 1.96
C GLU A 130 1.68 -1.11 1.61
N ILE A 131 1.55 -0.09 2.47
CA ILE A 131 0.74 1.08 2.18
C ILE A 131 1.29 1.81 0.94
N LYS A 132 2.62 2.01 0.83
CA LYS A 132 3.27 2.64 -0.34
C LYS A 132 3.08 1.84 -1.63
N ASN A 133 3.11 0.52 -1.55
CA ASN A 133 2.92 -0.35 -2.71
C ASN A 133 1.48 -0.29 -3.25
N VAL A 134 0.48 -0.30 -2.36
CA VAL A 134 -0.93 -0.29 -2.76
C VAL A 134 -1.42 1.12 -3.12
N CYS A 135 -0.98 2.13 -2.35
CA CYS A 135 -1.36 3.53 -2.54
C CYS A 135 -0.28 4.29 -3.32
N SER A 136 0.07 3.80 -4.52
CA SER A 136 1.01 4.51 -5.37
C SER A 136 0.35 5.75 -5.99
N PHE A 137 0.96 6.90 -5.74
CA PHE A 137 0.67 8.15 -6.42
C PHE A 137 1.55 8.22 -7.66
N PRO A 138 1.09 8.81 -8.78
CA PRO A 138 2.01 9.16 -9.85
C PRO A 138 3.05 10.11 -9.28
N SER A 139 4.29 9.64 -9.15
CA SER A 139 5.43 10.54 -8.96
C SER A 139 5.47 11.46 -10.17
N GLU A 140 5.76 12.75 -9.95
CA GLU A 140 6.30 13.59 -11.02
C GLU A 140 7.65 12.96 -11.36
N THR A 141 7.69 12.07 -12.35
CA THR A 141 8.95 11.54 -12.82
C THR A 141 9.68 12.72 -13.45
N ALA A 142 10.79 13.17 -12.84
CA ALA A 142 11.82 13.86 -13.60
C ALA A 142 12.15 12.98 -14.83
N PRO A 143 12.32 13.55 -16.04
CA PRO A 143 12.55 12.77 -17.24
C PRO A 143 13.93 12.12 -17.18
N SER A 144 14.06 10.98 -16.52
CA SER A 144 15.28 10.18 -16.52
C SER A 144 14.96 8.74 -16.87
N THR A 145 15.34 8.41 -18.11
CA THR A 145 15.56 7.07 -18.63
C THR A 145 14.30 6.29 -19.01
N LEU A 146 13.69 6.76 -20.11
CA LEU A 146 13.15 5.86 -21.12
C LEU A 146 14.23 4.82 -21.46
N LYS A 147 14.12 3.59 -20.94
CA LYS A 147 14.77 2.43 -21.55
C LYS A 147 13.69 1.58 -22.22
N ASN A 148 13.53 1.89 -23.51
CA ASN A 148 13.02 1.07 -24.61
C ASN A 148 11.73 0.28 -24.40
N GLY A 149 10.70 0.66 -25.15
CA GLY A 149 9.78 -0.33 -25.72
C GLY A 149 8.29 -0.06 -25.56
N MET A 150 7.78 1.14 -25.85
CA MET A 150 6.35 1.29 -26.13
C MET A 150 6.16 2.19 -27.34
N LYS A 151 6.11 1.57 -28.52
CA LYS A 151 5.63 2.19 -29.75
C LYS A 151 4.20 2.71 -29.52
N SER A 152 4.05 4.02 -29.57
CA SER A 152 2.76 4.70 -29.65
C SER A 152 2.06 4.31 -30.96
N LYS A 153 0.93 3.60 -30.88
CA LYS A 153 -0.07 3.65 -31.94
C LYS A 153 -1.13 4.66 -31.51
N GLY A 154 -1.11 5.81 -32.18
CA GLY A 154 -1.99 6.94 -31.94
C GLY A 154 -3.45 6.55 -32.15
N VAL A 155 -4.29 7.10 -31.28
CA VAL A 155 -5.74 7.17 -31.46
C VAL A 155 -5.98 8.19 -32.58
N VAL A 156 -6.39 7.71 -33.75
CA VAL A 156 -6.97 8.57 -34.80
C VAL A 156 -8.44 8.73 -34.47
N THR A 157 -8.82 9.86 -33.89
CA THR A 157 -10.21 10.31 -33.84
C THR A 157 -10.54 10.99 -35.17
N LYS A 158 -11.44 10.38 -35.95
CA LYS A 158 -12.11 11.00 -37.09
C LYS A 158 -13.24 11.89 -36.57
N GLU A 159 -13.21 13.17 -36.90
CA GLU A 159 -14.41 13.97 -37.18
C GLU A 159 -14.05 14.96 -38.29
N GLY A 160 -14.81 14.91 -39.38
CA GLY A 160 -14.74 15.88 -40.46
C GLY A 160 -15.94 16.81 -40.42
N TYR A 161 -15.76 18.07 -40.80
CA TYR A 161 -16.63 18.78 -41.73
C TYR A 161 -16.01 20.13 -42.13
N ASP A 162 -15.91 20.32 -43.45
CA ASP A 162 -16.23 21.53 -44.23
C ASP A 162 -15.44 22.84 -44.03
N LYS A 163 -14.83 23.29 -45.13
CA LYS A 163 -15.01 24.64 -45.70
C LYS A 163 -14.41 24.68 -47.12
N ARG A 164 -15.28 25.00 -48.10
CA ARG A 164 -15.12 25.98 -49.20
C ARG A 164 -13.65 26.28 -49.61
N ASN A 165 -13.25 26.12 -50.87
CA ASN A 165 -13.77 26.80 -52.06
C ASN A 165 -13.20 26.12 -53.31
#